data_AF-A0AAV2AR95-F1
#
_entry.id   AF-A0AAV2AR95-F1
#
_cell.length_a   1.000
_cell.length_b   1.000
_cell.length_c   1.000
_cell.angle_alpha   90.00
_cell.angle_beta   90.00
_cell.angle_gamma   90.00
#
_symmetry.space_group_name_H-M   'P 1'
#
loop_
_entity.id
_entity.type
_entity.pdbx_description
1 polymer ?
#
loop_
_entity_poly.entity_id
_entity_poly.type
_entity_poly.pdbx_seq_one_letter_code
_entity_poly.pdbx_strand_id
1 'polypeptide(L)'
;MGLLSLLRKLKSAPDRELRILLLGLDNAGKTTILKKLASEDVTHITPTQGFNIKSVQSEGFKLNVWDIGGQRKIRPYWRNYFENTDVLELAELLAEEKLAGVPLLVFANKQDLFNAAPASELADGLNLPAIRDRSWQIQACSALTGEALKDGLDWVCKNIKKK
;
A
#
# COMPACT_ATOMS: atom_id res chain seq x y z
N MET A 1 -23.69 -6.03 -37.58
CA MET A 1 -22.79 -5.38 -36.60
C MET A 1 -23.55 -4.24 -35.94
N GLY A 2 -24.30 -4.53 -34.86
CA GLY A 2 -25.31 -3.61 -34.32
C GLY A 2 -24.86 -2.80 -33.10
N LEU A 3 -25.64 -1.77 -32.75
CA LEU A 3 -25.44 -0.87 -31.60
C LEU A 3 -25.21 -1.62 -30.27
N LEU A 4 -25.85 -2.79 -30.07
CA LEU A 4 -25.64 -3.66 -28.91
C LEU A 4 -24.21 -4.20 -28.80
N SER A 5 -23.52 -4.41 -29.93
CA SER A 5 -22.11 -4.85 -29.94
C SER A 5 -21.15 -3.69 -29.61
N LEU A 6 -21.51 -2.45 -29.97
CA LEU A 6 -20.81 -1.24 -29.57
C LEU A 6 -21.03 -0.93 -28.08
N LEU A 7 -22.25 -1.09 -27.57
CA LEU A 7 -22.57 -0.93 -26.15
C LEU A 7 -21.89 -2.00 -25.27
N ARG A 8 -21.72 -3.23 -25.76
CA ARG A 8 -20.91 -4.26 -25.08
C ARG A 8 -19.41 -3.96 -25.10
N LYS A 9 -18.90 -3.28 -26.13
CA LYS A 9 -17.52 -2.78 -26.16
C LYS A 9 -17.31 -1.53 -25.30
N LEU A 10 -18.37 -0.73 -25.09
CA LEU A 10 -18.39 0.43 -24.19
C LEU A 10 -18.66 0.05 -22.73
N LYS A 11 -19.25 -1.11 -22.45
CA LYS A 11 -19.14 -1.75 -21.14
C LYS A 11 -17.68 -2.17 -20.98
N SER A 12 -16.91 -1.34 -20.30
CA SER A 12 -15.61 -1.70 -19.77
C SER A 12 -15.70 -3.09 -19.16
N ALA A 13 -14.71 -3.95 -19.43
CA ALA A 13 -14.54 -5.18 -18.66
C ALA A 13 -14.65 -4.80 -17.17
N PRO A 14 -15.35 -5.60 -16.33
CA PRO A 14 -15.48 -5.26 -14.92
C PRO A 14 -14.09 -4.97 -14.36
N ASP A 15 -13.95 -3.80 -13.73
CA ASP A 15 -12.67 -3.36 -13.17
C ASP A 15 -12.11 -4.50 -12.34
N ARG A 16 -10.87 -4.91 -12.63
CA ARG A 16 -10.21 -5.93 -11.82
C ARG A 16 -10.01 -5.30 -10.44
N GLU A 17 -10.66 -5.85 -9.43
CA GLU A 17 -10.53 -5.33 -8.07
C GLU A 17 -9.32 -5.95 -7.38
N LEU A 18 -8.48 -5.11 -6.76
CA LEU A 18 -7.36 -5.54 -5.92
C LEU A 18 -7.55 -5.01 -4.51
N ARG A 19 -7.35 -5.88 -3.52
CA ARG A 19 -7.30 -5.47 -2.12
C ARG A 19 -5.86 -5.16 -1.75
N ILE A 20 -5.59 -3.93 -1.31
CA ILE A 20 -4.29 -3.51 -0.80
C ILE A 20 -4.44 -3.22 0.69
N LEU A 21 -3.54 -3.76 1.49
CA LEU A 21 -3.43 -3.38 2.89
C LEU A 21 -2.25 -2.44 3.09
N LEU A 22 -2.52 -1.28 3.68
CA LEU A 22 -1.53 -0.27 3.99
C LEU A 22 -1.20 -0.30 5.48
N LEU A 23 -0.01 -0.81 5.80
CA LEU A 23 0.51 -0.96 7.15
C LEU A 23 1.77 -0.13 7.38
N GLY A 24 2.16 0.00 8.65
CA GLY A 24 3.32 0.77 9.07
C GLY A 24 3.09 1.48 10.39
N LEU A 25 4.17 1.94 11.01
CA LEU A 25 4.14 2.56 12.33
C LEU A 25 3.25 3.82 12.37
N ASP A 26 2.95 4.27 13.58
CA ASP A 26 2.30 5.57 13.76
C ASP A 26 3.17 6.69 13.15
N ASN A 27 2.53 7.73 12.63
CA ASN A 27 3.21 8.84 11.94
C ASN A 27 4.03 8.45 10.68
N ALA A 28 3.97 7.21 10.20
CA ALA A 28 4.64 6.83 8.94
C ALA A 28 4.06 7.52 7.68
N GLY A 29 2.87 8.13 7.80
CA GLY A 29 2.21 8.86 6.71
C GLY A 29 1.20 8.04 5.90
N LYS A 30 0.73 6.90 6.41
CA LYS A 30 -0.21 5.99 5.72
C LYS A 30 -1.48 6.68 5.23
N THR A 31 -2.17 7.38 6.12
CA THR A 31 -3.40 8.11 5.76
C THR A 31 -3.13 9.23 4.76
N THR A 32 -1.97 9.89 4.85
CA THR A 32 -1.52 10.89 3.86
C THR A 32 -1.32 10.24 2.48
N ILE A 33 -0.64 9.08 2.41
CA ILE A 33 -0.49 8.31 1.17
C ILE A 33 -1.85 7.96 0.59
N LEU A 34 -2.75 7.40 1.40
CA LEU A 34 -4.09 7.00 0.95
C LEU A 34 -4.88 8.19 0.38
N LYS A 35 -4.94 9.30 1.12
CA LYS A 35 -5.64 10.51 0.66
C LYS A 35 -4.99 11.10 -0.59
N LYS A 36 -3.66 11.13 -0.66
CA LYS A 36 -2.96 11.64 -1.85
C LYS A 36 -3.24 10.80 -3.09
N LEU A 37 -3.24 9.47 -2.96
CA LEU A 37 -3.63 8.54 -4.02
C LEU A 37 -5.09 8.72 -4.44
N ALA A 38 -5.97 9.05 -3.50
CA ALA A 38 -7.37 9.36 -3.75
C ALA A 38 -7.60 10.80 -4.27
N SER A 39 -6.54 11.58 -4.52
CA SER A 39 -6.63 13.01 -4.91
C SER A 39 -7.40 13.88 -3.91
N GLU A 40 -7.27 13.57 -2.62
CA GLU A 40 -7.91 14.31 -1.52
C GLU A 40 -6.94 15.27 -0.84
N ASP A 41 -7.51 16.23 -0.10
CA ASP A 41 -6.74 17.15 0.70
C ASP A 41 -5.98 16.45 1.84
N VAL A 42 -4.72 16.84 2.02
CA VAL A 42 -3.80 16.31 3.02
C VAL A 42 -3.34 17.34 4.05
N THR A 43 -3.89 18.57 4.01
CA THR A 43 -3.51 19.62 4.98
C THR A 43 -3.88 19.26 6.41
N HIS A 44 -5.02 18.58 6.59
CA HIS A 44 -5.51 18.14 7.90
C HIS A 44 -5.62 16.62 7.96
N ILE A 45 -4.68 16.00 8.68
CA ILE A 45 -4.64 14.56 8.97
C ILE A 45 -4.61 14.37 10.48
N THR A 46 -5.54 13.58 11.00
CA THR A 46 -5.56 13.16 12.40
C THR A 46 -5.10 11.70 12.51
N PRO A 47 -4.49 11.28 13.64
CA PRO A 47 -4.12 9.89 13.85
C PRO A 47 -5.34 8.95 13.74
N THR A 48 -5.26 7.97 12.84
CA THR A 48 -6.32 6.99 12.63
C THR A 48 -6.50 6.11 13.88
N GLN A 49 -7.70 6.08 14.44
CA GLN A 49 -8.04 5.27 15.63
C GLN A 49 -8.50 3.84 15.27
N GLY A 50 -8.90 3.61 14.02
CA GLY A 50 -9.35 2.31 13.52
C GLY A 50 -8.77 2.04 12.14
N PHE A 51 -9.60 2.16 11.10
CA PHE A 51 -9.19 1.98 9.72
C PHE A 51 -9.96 2.92 8.78
N ASN A 52 -9.38 3.20 7.62
CA ASN A 52 -10.03 3.85 6.49
C ASN A 52 -10.01 2.90 5.29
N ILE A 53 -11.08 2.87 4.49
CA ILE A 53 -11.10 2.17 3.21
C ILE A 53 -11.38 3.19 2.11
N LYS A 54 -10.56 3.18 1.06
CA LYS A 54 -10.87 3.90 -0.18
C LYS A 54 -10.56 3.06 -1.40
N SER A 55 -11.33 3.27 -2.45
CA SER A 55 -11.06 2.71 -3.78
C SER A 55 -10.32 3.75 -4.62
N VAL A 56 -9.14 3.40 -5.14
CA VAL A 56 -8.33 4.22 -6.05
C VAL A 56 -8.26 3.53 -7.41
N GLN A 57 -8.44 4.26 -8.50
CA GLN A 57 -8.29 3.71 -9.86
C GLN A 57 -6.82 3.84 -10.31
N SER A 58 -6.21 2.74 -10.76
CA SER A 58 -4.84 2.74 -11.30
C SER A 58 -4.64 1.58 -12.28
N GLU A 59 -4.06 1.84 -13.46
CA GLU A 59 -3.64 0.82 -14.44
C GLU A 59 -4.74 -0.20 -14.86
N GLY A 60 -6.00 0.26 -14.87
CA GLY A 60 -7.19 -0.56 -15.17
C GLY A 60 -7.67 -1.44 -14.01
N PHE A 61 -7.18 -1.18 -12.79
CA PHE A 61 -7.61 -1.81 -11.57
C PHE A 61 -8.30 -0.82 -10.63
N LYS A 62 -9.32 -1.33 -9.94
CA LYS A 62 -9.90 -0.68 -8.77
C LYS A 62 -9.18 -1.21 -7.53
N LEU A 63 -8.34 -0.38 -6.94
CA LEU A 63 -7.53 -0.69 -5.77
C LEU A 63 -8.30 -0.33 -4.50
N ASN A 64 -8.81 -1.33 -3.79
CA ASN A 64 -9.45 -1.17 -2.48
C ASN A 64 -8.35 -1.15 -1.41
N VAL A 65 -7.94 0.04 -0.98
CA VAL A 65 -6.85 0.25 -0.02
C VAL A 65 -7.41 0.39 1.40
N TRP A 66 -6.90 -0.44 2.31
CA TRP A 66 -7.24 -0.48 3.71
C TRP A 66 -6.10 0.16 4.51
N ASP A 67 -6.27 1.41 4.98
CA ASP A 67 -5.33 2.12 5.85
C ASP A 67 -5.66 1.82 7.31
N ILE A 68 -4.77 1.12 8.00
CA ILE A 68 -4.98 0.72 9.40
C ILE A 68 -4.16 1.64 10.32
N GLY A 69 -4.76 2.15 11.39
CA GLY A 69 -4.07 3.07 12.31
C GLY A 69 -2.84 2.44 12.98
N GLY A 70 -1.75 3.20 13.16
CA GLY A 70 -0.44 2.68 13.60
C GLY A 70 -0.12 2.78 15.09
N GLN A 71 -1.03 3.32 15.90
CA GLN A 71 -0.80 3.59 17.32
C GLN A 71 -0.62 2.28 18.09
N ARG A 72 0.32 2.24 19.05
CA ARG A 72 0.60 1.02 19.83
C ARG A 72 -0.67 0.39 20.44
N LYS A 73 -1.58 1.22 20.94
CA LYS A 73 -2.85 0.79 21.56
C LYS A 73 -3.78 0.03 20.61
N ILE A 74 -3.68 0.25 19.29
CA ILE A 74 -4.56 -0.37 18.30
C ILE A 74 -3.89 -1.44 17.44
N ARG A 75 -2.57 -1.62 17.59
CA ARG A 75 -1.82 -2.72 16.94
C ARG A 75 -2.36 -4.11 17.29
N PRO A 76 -2.84 -4.40 18.52
CA PRO A 76 -3.51 -5.67 18.78
C PRO A 76 -4.75 -5.92 17.89
N TYR A 77 -5.43 -4.86 17.42
CA TYR A 77 -6.56 -4.99 16.48
C TYR A 77 -6.13 -5.17 15.03
N TRP A 78 -4.85 -4.94 14.68
CA TRP A 78 -4.30 -5.39 13.39
C TRP A 78 -4.54 -6.88 13.24
N ARG A 79 -4.63 -7.60 14.36
CA ARG A 79 -4.95 -9.02 14.40
C ARG A 79 -6.34 -9.39 13.89
N ASN A 80 -7.31 -8.49 14.00
CA ASN A 80 -8.64 -8.70 13.44
C ASN A 80 -8.63 -8.59 11.91
N TYR A 81 -7.54 -8.04 11.37
CA TYR A 81 -7.20 -8.11 9.95
C TYR A 81 -6.21 -9.25 9.67
N PHE A 82 -5.45 -9.76 10.68
CA PHE A 82 -4.54 -10.93 10.67
C PHE A 82 -4.34 -11.63 12.05
N GLU A 83 -5.00 -12.73 12.38
CA GLU A 83 -4.96 -13.34 13.75
C GLU A 83 -3.56 -13.43 14.44
N ASN A 84 -3.41 -12.89 15.67
CA ASN A 84 -2.34 -13.12 16.70
C ASN A 84 -0.88 -12.56 16.58
N THR A 85 -0.64 -11.24 16.63
CA THR A 85 0.70 -10.59 16.87
C THR A 85 0.67 -9.24 17.66
N ASP A 86 1.55 -9.02 18.67
CA ASP A 86 1.54 -7.87 19.64
C ASP A 86 2.61 -6.80 19.36
N VAL A 87 3.54 -7.07 18.45
CA VAL A 87 4.50 -6.13 17.88
C VAL A 87 4.41 -6.31 16.36
N LEU A 88 4.81 -5.31 15.56
CA LEU A 88 4.87 -5.50 14.12
C LEU A 88 6.26 -5.06 13.66
N GLU A 89 7.21 -5.97 13.80
CA GLU A 89 8.37 -5.95 12.94
C GLU A 89 7.93 -6.41 11.54
N LEU A 90 8.49 -5.83 10.49
CA LEU A 90 8.17 -6.23 9.11
C LEU A 90 8.34 -7.75 8.93
N ALA A 91 9.34 -8.34 9.59
CA ALA A 91 9.58 -9.78 9.59
C ALA A 91 8.41 -10.60 10.13
N GLU A 92 7.78 -10.18 11.24
CA GLU A 92 6.62 -10.86 11.83
C GLU A 92 5.43 -10.83 10.87
N LEU A 93 5.14 -9.68 10.27
CA LEU A 93 4.07 -9.56 9.28
C LEU A 93 4.32 -10.48 8.07
N LEU A 94 5.57 -10.60 7.63
CA LEU A 94 5.92 -11.45 6.49
C LEU A 94 5.84 -12.94 6.81
N ALA A 95 5.99 -13.33 8.08
CA ALA A 95 5.85 -14.71 8.54
C ALA A 95 4.39 -15.21 8.61
N GLU A 96 3.41 -14.30 8.56
CA GLU A 96 1.99 -14.66 8.59
C GLU A 96 1.59 -15.54 7.39
N GLU A 97 1.07 -16.74 7.66
CA GLU A 97 0.66 -17.71 6.62
C GLU A 97 -0.36 -17.12 5.64
N LYS A 98 -1.27 -16.27 6.15
CA LYS A 98 -2.30 -15.59 5.34
C LYS A 98 -1.72 -14.59 4.34
N LEU A 99 -0.46 -14.18 4.54
CA LEU A 99 0.28 -13.28 3.66
C LEU A 99 1.31 -14.00 2.79
N ALA A 100 1.37 -15.33 2.83
CA ALA A 100 2.30 -16.12 2.03
C ALA A 100 2.18 -15.80 0.53
N GLY A 101 3.31 -15.45 -0.10
CA GLY A 101 3.39 -15.15 -1.53
C GLY A 101 2.68 -13.87 -1.99
N VAL A 102 2.19 -13.03 -1.08
CA VAL A 102 1.63 -11.70 -1.40
C VAL A 102 2.78 -10.72 -1.71
N PRO A 103 2.77 -10.02 -2.86
CA PRO A 103 3.82 -9.05 -3.18
C PRO A 103 3.92 -7.93 -2.14
N LEU A 104 5.15 -7.53 -1.79
CA LEU A 104 5.43 -6.48 -0.80
C LEU A 104 5.91 -5.19 -1.48
N LEU A 105 5.17 -4.09 -1.32
CA LEU A 105 5.65 -2.75 -1.64
C LEU A 105 5.99 -2.00 -0.34
N VAL A 106 7.23 -1.50 -0.24
CA VAL A 106 7.68 -0.66 0.87
C VAL A 106 7.80 0.78 0.37
N PHE A 107 6.99 1.69 0.90
CA PHE A 107 7.19 3.12 0.69
C PHE A 107 8.20 3.67 1.70
N ALA A 108 9.38 4.05 1.21
CA ALA A 108 10.34 4.87 1.94
C ALA A 108 9.87 6.32 1.90
N ASN A 109 8.89 6.63 2.75
CA ASN A 109 8.18 7.91 2.75
C ASN A 109 8.98 9.04 3.40
N LYS A 110 8.55 10.28 3.17
CA LYS A 110 9.10 11.55 3.69
C LYS A 110 10.47 11.91 3.14
N GLN A 111 10.75 11.53 1.88
CA GLN A 111 12.01 11.87 1.20
C GLN A 111 12.13 13.37 0.86
N ASP A 112 11.07 14.15 1.09
CA ASP A 112 11.11 15.61 1.08
C ASP A 112 11.89 16.21 2.27
N LEU A 113 12.15 15.44 3.32
CA LEU A 113 12.93 15.89 4.48
C LEU A 113 14.44 15.79 4.20
N PHE A 114 15.19 16.84 4.53
CA PHE A 114 16.64 16.88 4.35
C PHE A 114 17.40 15.75 5.07
N ASN A 115 16.86 15.25 6.18
CA ASN A 115 17.44 14.18 6.99
C ASN A 115 16.83 12.80 6.69
N ALA A 116 16.09 12.64 5.59
CA ALA A 116 15.53 11.35 5.23
C ALA A 116 16.64 10.36 4.84
N ALA A 117 16.63 9.18 5.43
CA ALA A 117 17.53 8.11 5.02
C ALA A 117 17.21 7.67 3.58
N PRO A 118 18.23 7.39 2.74
CA PRO A 118 18.01 6.86 1.40
C PRO A 118 17.26 5.54 1.43
N ALA A 119 16.46 5.27 0.40
CA ALA A 119 15.72 4.01 0.29
C ALA A 119 16.64 2.77 0.29
N SER A 120 17.86 2.87 -0.25
CA SER A 120 18.84 1.76 -0.21
C SER A 120 19.24 1.38 1.22
N GLU A 121 19.52 2.38 2.07
CA GLU A 121 19.89 2.15 3.47
C GLU A 121 18.71 1.55 4.25
N LEU A 122 17.49 2.02 4.00
CA LEU A 122 16.29 1.44 4.59
C LEU A 122 16.06 0.00 4.12
N ALA A 123 16.34 -0.32 2.86
CA ALA A 123 16.21 -1.68 2.34
C ALA A 123 17.18 -2.64 3.03
N ASP A 124 18.42 -2.21 3.24
CA ASP A 124 19.44 -2.99 3.94
C ASP A 124 19.08 -3.14 5.43
N GLY A 125 18.67 -2.05 6.09
CA GLY A 125 18.28 -2.07 7.51
C GLY A 125 17.04 -2.90 7.80
N LEU A 126 16.11 -3.00 6.84
CA LEU A 126 14.94 -3.90 6.91
C LEU A 126 15.24 -5.31 6.38
N ASN A 127 16.47 -5.56 5.92
CA ASN A 127 16.91 -6.82 5.34
C ASN A 127 16.00 -7.31 4.18
N LEU A 128 15.50 -6.39 3.35
CA LEU A 128 14.64 -6.73 2.21
C LEU A 128 15.32 -7.67 1.20
N PRO A 129 16.63 -7.55 0.90
CA PRO A 129 17.31 -8.48 -0.01
C PRO A 129 17.29 -9.95 0.44
N ALA A 130 17.06 -10.23 1.73
CA ALA A 130 16.93 -11.60 2.24
C ALA A 130 15.56 -12.23 1.98
N ILE A 131 14.55 -11.45 1.58
CA ILE A 131 13.21 -11.97 1.26
C ILE A 131 13.28 -12.75 -0.05
N ARG A 132 12.90 -14.04 -0.02
CA ARG A 132 12.95 -14.97 -1.17
C ARG A 132 11.60 -15.60 -1.53
N ASP A 133 10.63 -15.55 -0.63
CA ASP A 133 9.32 -16.23 -0.75
C ASP A 133 8.28 -15.40 -1.53
N ARG A 134 8.58 -14.13 -1.82
CA ARG A 134 7.70 -13.19 -2.54
C ARG A 134 8.48 -12.12 -3.30
N SER A 135 7.85 -11.55 -4.31
CA SER A 135 8.35 -10.33 -4.94
C SER A 135 8.23 -9.15 -3.98
N TRP A 136 9.24 -8.27 -3.97
CA TRP A 136 9.19 -7.04 -3.21
C TRP A 136 9.77 -5.86 -4.01
N GLN A 137 9.43 -4.63 -3.59
CA GLN A 137 9.98 -3.38 -4.10
C GLN A 137 10.03 -2.36 -2.98
N ILE A 138 11.09 -1.55 -2.95
CA ILE A 138 11.12 -0.32 -2.17
C ILE A 138 11.00 0.90 -3.09
N GLN A 139 10.19 1.86 -2.70
CA GLN A 139 9.95 3.10 -3.45
C GLN A 139 10.18 4.30 -2.54
N ALA A 140 11.23 5.07 -2.82
CA ALA A 140 11.43 6.41 -2.26
C ALA A 140 10.24 7.28 -2.70
N CYS A 141 9.59 7.97 -1.76
CA CYS A 141 8.44 8.82 -2.06
C CYS A 141 8.24 9.95 -1.05
N SER A 142 7.39 10.90 -1.42
CA SER A 142 6.80 11.86 -0.48
C SER A 142 5.28 11.85 -0.58
N ALA A 143 4.64 11.43 0.51
CA ALA A 143 3.18 11.48 0.61
C ALA A 143 2.63 12.91 0.57
N LEU A 144 3.42 13.89 1.02
CA LEU A 144 3.04 15.30 1.06
C LEU A 144 2.97 15.88 -0.35
N THR A 145 4.06 15.74 -1.11
CA THR A 145 4.12 16.25 -2.48
C THR A 145 3.35 15.36 -3.46
N GLY A 146 3.31 14.04 -3.20
CA GLY A 146 2.77 13.01 -4.08
C GLY A 146 3.82 12.37 -4.97
N GLU A 147 5.08 12.79 -4.85
CA GLU A 147 6.18 12.26 -5.65
C GLU A 147 6.35 10.76 -5.45
N ALA A 148 6.47 10.06 -6.58
CA ALA A 148 6.74 8.63 -6.70
C ALA A 148 5.74 7.65 -6.06
N LEU A 149 4.58 8.13 -5.57
CA LEU A 149 3.51 7.25 -5.08
C LEU A 149 2.92 6.39 -6.19
N LYS A 150 2.71 7.00 -7.37
CA LYS A 150 2.13 6.30 -8.52
C LYS A 150 3.08 5.21 -9.04
N ASP A 151 4.38 5.48 -9.10
CA ASP A 151 5.38 4.50 -9.55
C ASP A 151 5.36 3.22 -8.70
N GLY A 152 5.16 3.37 -7.37
CA GLY A 152 4.96 2.23 -6.48
C GLY A 152 3.69 1.43 -6.79
N LEU A 153 2.56 2.09 -7.02
CA LEU A 153 1.31 1.40 -7.40
C LEU A 153 1.41 0.71 -8.77
N ASP A 154 2.08 1.33 -9.74
CA ASP A 154 2.27 0.75 -11.06
C ASP A 154 3.08 -0.55 -10.96
N TRP A 155 4.06 -0.63 -10.05
CA TRP A 155 4.76 -1.88 -9.74
C TRP A 155 3.81 -2.95 -9.16
N VAL A 156 2.90 -2.58 -8.26
CA VAL A 156 1.89 -3.51 -7.70
C VAL A 156 1.02 -4.07 -8.82
N CYS A 157 0.45 -3.20 -9.66
CA CYS A 157 -0.42 -3.57 -10.78
C CYS A 157 0.31 -4.49 -11.78
N LYS A 158 1.60 -4.25 -12.05
CA LYS A 158 2.43 -5.11 -12.92
C LYS A 158 2.70 -6.48 -12.31
N ASN A 159 2.95 -6.56 -10.99
CA ASN A 159 3.24 -7.85 -10.34
C ASN A 159 2.00 -8.72 -10.17
N ILE A 160 0.81 -8.13 -10.05
CA ILE A 160 -0.44 -8.92 -10.05
C ILE A 160 -0.82 -9.40 -11.45
N LYS A 161 -0.51 -8.65 -12.52
CA LYS A 161 -0.73 -9.10 -13.91
C LYS A 161 0.13 -10.32 -14.31
N LYS A 162 1.20 -10.62 -13.57
CA LYS A 162 2.11 -11.75 -13.84
C LYS A 162 1.65 -13.09 -13.22
N LYS A 163 0.71 -13.05 -12.28
CA LYS A 163 0.02 -14.25 -11.76
C LYS A 163 -1.24 -14.50 -12.59
#